data_AF-A0A0D6JEX4-F1
#
_entry.id   AF-A0A0D6JEX4-F1
#
_cell.length_a   1.000
_cell.length_b   1.000
_cell.length_c   1.000
_cell.angle_alpha   90.00
_cell.angle_beta   90.00
_cell.angle_gamma   90.00
#
_symmetry.space_group_name_H-M   'P 1'
#
loop_
_entity.id
_entity.type
_entity.pdbx_description
1 polymer ?
#
loop_
_entity_poly.entity_id
_entity_poly.type
_entity_poly.pdbx_seq_one_letter_code
_entity_poly.pdbx_strand_id
1 'polypeptide(L)'
;MRIQDDHHAMLRAPNGTPIIGIVGWKKSGKTTLTVRLVEEFVKRGLKLATVKHAHHAFDVDNGETDSARHRRAGASQVAVVSGRRWAMVTELRGAPEPNFEEIIAALEPADLIIVEGYKSAPIAKIEARRVKSLTTKPLADDDPLVIGIATDHAIDGKGLPVFDLDDIEAIADLIERILGPLPRQANSESSAGAQMQDPE
;
A
#
# COMPACT_ATOMS: atom_id res chain seq x y z
N MET A 1 8.74 -26.48 5.99
CA MET A 1 7.98 -26.07 7.19
C MET A 1 8.83 -25.05 7.95
N ARG A 2 8.64 -23.75 7.68
CA ARG A 2 9.36 -22.63 8.33
C ARG A 2 8.47 -21.36 8.42
N ILE A 3 7.15 -21.55 8.51
CA ILE A 3 6.21 -20.50 8.87
C ILE A 3 5.57 -20.98 10.17
N GLN A 4 6.34 -20.96 11.26
CA GLN A 4 5.79 -21.12 12.60
C GLN A 4 6.24 -19.88 13.38
N ASP A 5 5.26 -19.02 13.62
CA ASP A 5 5.09 -18.21 14.84
C ASP A 5 6.02 -17.03 15.14
N ASP A 6 6.78 -16.50 14.18
CA ASP A 6 7.49 -15.22 14.34
C ASP A 6 6.65 -14.01 13.88
N HIS A 7 5.43 -13.85 14.42
CA HIS A 7 4.67 -12.59 14.28
C HIS A 7 5.42 -11.36 14.88
N HIS A 8 6.51 -11.59 15.62
CA HIS A 8 7.26 -10.61 16.40
C HIS A 8 8.26 -9.75 15.62
N ALA A 9 8.54 -10.02 14.34
CA ALA A 9 9.59 -9.32 13.58
C ALA A 9 9.10 -8.32 12.52
N MET A 10 7.79 -8.16 12.34
CA MET A 10 7.23 -7.32 11.27
C MET A 10 6.86 -5.93 11.79
N LEU A 11 7.50 -4.89 11.22
CA LEU A 11 7.24 -3.51 11.60
C LEU A 11 5.77 -3.15 11.33
N ARG A 12 5.14 -2.50 12.32
CA ARG A 12 3.81 -1.88 12.24
C ARG A 12 3.96 -0.37 12.30
N ALA A 13 2.92 0.35 11.90
CA ALA A 13 2.87 1.81 12.09
C ALA A 13 2.87 2.15 13.59
N PRO A 14 3.25 3.37 13.99
CA PRO A 14 3.30 3.77 15.41
C PRO A 14 2.00 3.56 16.18
N ASN A 15 0.85 3.60 15.50
CA ASN A 15 -0.48 3.35 16.05
C ASN A 15 -0.89 1.85 16.06
N GLY A 16 0.01 0.94 15.68
CA GLY A 16 -0.24 -0.50 15.59
C GLY A 16 -0.82 -0.97 14.25
N THR A 17 -1.11 -0.08 13.29
CA THR A 17 -1.65 -0.46 11.99
C THR A 17 -0.69 -1.41 11.26
N PRO A 18 -1.16 -2.59 10.79
CA PRO A 18 -0.34 -3.52 10.01
C PRO A 18 0.12 -2.91 8.68
N ILE A 19 1.27 -3.37 8.20
CA ILE A 19 1.87 -2.90 6.95
C ILE A 19 2.28 -4.10 6.09
N ILE A 20 1.98 -4.04 4.80
CA ILE A 20 2.45 -5.01 3.79
C ILE A 20 3.14 -4.31 2.62
N GLY A 21 4.29 -4.83 2.21
CA GLY A 21 5.03 -4.36 1.05
C GLY A 21 4.68 -5.13 -0.23
N ILE A 22 4.66 -4.43 -1.37
CA ILE A 22 4.62 -5.01 -2.71
C ILE A 22 5.93 -4.65 -3.41
N VAL A 23 6.78 -5.65 -3.60
CA VAL A 23 8.13 -5.50 -4.17
C VAL A 23 8.27 -6.24 -5.49
N GLY A 24 9.35 -5.97 -6.21
CA GLY A 24 9.58 -6.49 -7.55
C GLY A 24 10.33 -5.51 -8.44
N TRP A 25 10.86 -6.00 -9.56
CA TRP A 25 11.62 -5.19 -10.51
C TRP A 25 10.74 -4.29 -11.38
N LYS A 26 11.34 -3.38 -12.14
CA LYS A 26 10.58 -2.54 -13.08
C LYS A 26 9.85 -3.44 -14.07
N LYS A 27 8.58 -3.13 -14.36
CA LYS A 27 7.65 -3.92 -15.20
C LYS A 27 7.23 -5.29 -14.63
N SER A 28 7.42 -5.54 -13.34
CA SER A 28 6.96 -6.80 -12.72
C SER A 28 5.47 -6.85 -12.39
N GLY A 29 4.73 -5.75 -12.59
CA GLY A 29 3.29 -5.68 -12.29
C GLY A 29 2.93 -5.18 -10.89
N LYS A 30 3.90 -4.71 -10.09
CA LYS A 30 3.66 -4.17 -8.72
C LYS A 30 2.47 -3.23 -8.64
N THR A 31 2.44 -2.18 -9.46
CA THR A 31 1.35 -1.19 -9.40
C THR A 31 -0.01 -1.84 -9.66
N THR A 32 -0.12 -2.77 -10.61
CA THR A 32 -1.36 -3.51 -10.88
C THR A 32 -1.74 -4.39 -9.70
N LEU A 33 -0.79 -5.11 -9.11
CA LEU A 33 -1.03 -5.96 -7.94
C LEU A 33 -1.46 -5.12 -6.73
N THR A 34 -0.79 -3.99 -6.46
CA THR A 34 -1.14 -3.05 -5.39
C THR A 34 -2.58 -2.56 -5.56
N VAL A 35 -2.95 -2.08 -6.76
CA VAL A 35 -4.32 -1.57 -7.01
C VAL A 35 -5.37 -2.67 -6.78
N ARG A 36 -5.15 -3.88 -7.29
CA ARG A 36 -6.11 -4.97 -7.13
C ARG A 36 -6.23 -5.46 -5.69
N LEU A 37 -5.12 -5.48 -4.94
CA LEU A 37 -5.16 -5.77 -3.50
C LEU A 37 -5.90 -4.66 -2.72
N VAL A 38 -5.73 -3.39 -3.10
CA VAL A 38 -6.50 -2.28 -2.53
C VAL A 38 -7.99 -2.50 -2.77
N GLU A 39 -8.39 -2.81 -4.01
CA GLU A 39 -9.79 -3.08 -4.36
C GLU A 39 -10.35 -4.26 -3.56
N GLU A 40 -9.60 -5.35 -3.44
CA GLU A 40 -10.02 -6.55 -2.69
C GLU A 40 -10.16 -6.27 -1.19
N PHE A 41 -9.20 -5.58 -0.56
CA PHE A 41 -9.30 -5.27 0.87
C PHE A 41 -10.38 -4.22 1.18
N VAL A 42 -10.63 -3.26 0.29
CA VAL A 42 -11.78 -2.35 0.42
C VAL A 42 -13.10 -3.12 0.32
N LYS A 43 -13.21 -4.07 -0.62
CA LYS A 43 -14.36 -4.98 -0.73
C LYS A 43 -14.57 -5.81 0.54
N ARG A 44 -13.50 -6.13 1.27
CA ARG A 44 -13.53 -6.80 2.59
C ARG A 44 -13.88 -5.88 3.77
N GLY A 45 -14.14 -4.59 3.52
CA GLY A 45 -14.57 -3.63 4.54
C GLY A 45 -13.45 -2.93 5.30
N LEU A 46 -12.23 -2.89 4.75
CA LEU A 46 -11.08 -2.22 5.37
C LEU A 46 -10.93 -0.78 4.85
N LYS A 47 -10.59 0.15 5.76
CA LYS A 47 -10.05 1.46 5.43
C LYS A 47 -8.54 1.31 5.19
N LEU A 48 -8.09 1.61 3.97
CA LEU A 48 -6.68 1.46 3.59
C LEU A 48 -5.96 2.79 3.48
N ALA A 49 -4.65 2.75 3.69
CA ALA A 49 -3.72 3.77 3.19
C ALA A 49 -2.67 3.11 2.28
N THR A 50 -2.13 3.88 1.33
CA THR A 50 -1.10 3.39 0.41
C THR A 50 0.11 4.31 0.41
N VAL A 51 1.30 3.74 0.35
CA VAL A 51 2.55 4.47 0.12
C VAL A 51 3.18 3.98 -1.16
N LYS A 52 3.65 4.89 -2.02
CA LYS A 52 4.39 4.54 -3.22
C LYS A 52 5.73 5.27 -3.24
N HIS A 53 6.82 4.53 -3.16
CA HIS A 53 8.15 5.10 -3.31
C HIS A 53 8.51 5.22 -4.80
N ALA A 54 8.53 6.47 -5.30
CA ALA A 54 8.87 6.78 -6.68
C ALA A 54 10.39 6.90 -6.86
N HIS A 55 10.93 6.35 -7.95
CA HIS A 55 12.38 6.41 -8.23
C HIS A 55 12.85 7.74 -8.86
N HIS A 56 11.93 8.68 -9.12
CA HIS A 56 12.20 9.97 -9.75
C HIS A 56 11.29 11.05 -9.15
N ALA A 57 11.62 12.31 -9.44
CA ALA A 57 10.73 13.44 -9.15
C ALA A 57 9.33 13.18 -9.71
N PHE A 58 8.31 13.58 -8.96
CA PHE A 58 6.91 13.50 -9.36
C PHE A 58 6.21 14.82 -9.06
N ASP A 59 5.26 15.17 -9.90
CA ASP A 59 4.34 16.26 -9.64
C ASP A 59 2.98 15.70 -9.22
N VAL A 60 2.39 16.34 -8.21
CA VAL A 60 1.05 15.99 -7.70
C VAL A 60 -0.06 16.65 -8.52
N ASP A 61 0.28 17.71 -9.27
CA ASP A 61 -0.62 18.45 -10.17
C ASP A 61 0.04 18.69 -11.54
N ASN A 62 -0.68 19.29 -12.49
CA ASN A 62 -0.14 19.62 -13.81
C ASN A 62 0.80 20.85 -13.79
N GLY A 63 1.14 21.38 -12.61
CA GLY A 63 2.00 22.55 -12.44
C GLY A 63 1.34 23.89 -12.78
N GLU A 64 0.12 23.94 -13.32
CA GLU A 64 -0.52 25.20 -13.71
C GLU A 64 -1.60 25.65 -12.71
N THR A 65 -1.88 24.83 -11.71
CA THR A 65 -2.85 25.10 -10.65
C THR A 65 -2.40 26.25 -9.73
N ASP A 66 -3.37 26.87 -9.04
CA ASP A 66 -3.06 27.87 -8.00
C ASP A 66 -2.24 27.26 -6.85
N SER A 67 -2.44 25.97 -6.53
CA SER A 67 -1.58 25.26 -5.58
C SER A 67 -0.13 25.17 -6.04
N ALA A 68 0.12 24.91 -7.33
CA ALA A 68 1.47 24.93 -7.88
C ALA A 68 2.08 26.35 -7.83
N ARG A 69 1.28 27.39 -8.06
CA ARG A 69 1.74 28.78 -7.90
C ARG A 69 2.15 29.09 -6.46
N HIS A 70 1.38 28.62 -5.46
CA HIS A 70 1.75 28.76 -4.04
C HIS A 70 3.09 28.05 -3.73
N ARG A 71 3.27 26.82 -4.22
CA ARG A 71 4.54 26.06 -4.07
C ARG A 71 5.71 26.82 -4.70
N ARG A 72 5.58 27.30 -5.93
CA ARG A 72 6.64 28.08 -6.61
C ARG A 72 6.95 29.40 -5.92
N ALA A 73 5.94 30.06 -5.34
CA ALA A 73 6.12 31.31 -4.60
C ALA A 73 6.94 31.15 -3.30
N GLY A 74 7.16 29.91 -2.83
CA GLY A 74 8.01 29.64 -1.68
C GLY A 74 7.33 28.91 -0.53
N ALA A 75 6.04 28.58 -0.62
CA ALA A 75 5.37 27.82 0.43
C ALA A 75 6.04 26.44 0.61
N SER A 76 6.42 26.11 1.84
CA SER A 76 6.99 24.79 2.17
C SER A 76 5.91 23.71 2.29
N GLN A 77 4.67 24.10 2.58
CA GLN A 77 3.53 23.20 2.61
C GLN A 77 2.30 23.89 2.03
N VAL A 78 1.55 23.16 1.21
CA VAL A 78 0.33 23.66 0.56
C VAL A 78 -0.78 22.62 0.72
N ALA A 79 -1.91 23.05 1.29
CA ALA A 79 -3.13 22.26 1.36
C ALA A 79 -4.15 22.74 0.31
N VAL A 80 -4.80 21.80 -0.36
CA VAL A 80 -5.92 22.05 -1.29
C VAL A 80 -7.13 21.30 -0.76
N VAL A 81 -8.23 22.00 -0.49
CA VAL A 81 -9.40 21.45 0.22
C VAL A 81 -10.65 21.62 -0.63
N SER A 82 -11.51 20.60 -0.64
CA SER A 82 -12.84 20.62 -1.25
C SER A 82 -13.80 19.77 -0.43
N GLY A 83 -15.11 19.88 -0.69
CA GLY A 83 -16.12 19.04 -0.02
C GLY A 83 -16.03 17.55 -0.34
N ARG A 84 -15.22 17.13 -1.33
CA ARG A 84 -15.06 15.72 -1.72
C ARG A 84 -13.74 15.09 -1.28
N ARG A 85 -12.69 15.90 -1.15
CA ARG A 85 -11.32 15.48 -0.83
C ARG A 85 -10.43 16.68 -0.53
N TRP A 86 -9.31 16.41 0.11
CA TRP A 86 -8.23 17.36 0.26
C TRP A 86 -6.89 16.68 -0.05
N ALA A 87 -5.86 17.49 -0.29
CA ALA A 87 -4.50 17.05 -0.51
C ALA A 87 -3.53 18.01 0.18
N MET A 88 -2.39 17.49 0.61
CA MET A 88 -1.31 18.28 1.20
C MET A 88 0.02 17.89 0.56
N VAL A 89 0.78 18.88 0.13
CA VAL A 89 2.10 18.70 -0.47
C VAL A 89 3.13 19.40 0.40
N THR A 90 4.18 18.68 0.78
CA THR A 90 5.34 19.21 1.52
C THR A 90 6.55 19.25 0.59
N GLU A 91 7.12 20.44 0.38
CA GLU A 91 8.31 20.66 -0.44
C GLU A 91 9.57 20.44 0.40
N LEU A 92 10.48 19.57 -0.05
CA LEU A 92 11.73 19.30 0.67
C LEU A 92 12.71 20.49 0.61
N ARG A 93 12.74 21.23 -0.51
CA ARG A 93 13.62 22.41 -0.72
C ARG A 93 15.09 22.17 -0.31
N GLY A 94 15.62 20.99 -0.63
CA GLY A 94 16.99 20.59 -0.30
C GLY A 94 17.14 19.85 1.03
N ALA A 95 16.07 19.72 1.83
CA ALA A 95 16.01 18.74 2.90
C ALA A 95 16.10 17.31 2.34
N PRO A 96 16.61 16.34 3.12
CA PRO A 96 16.61 14.94 2.72
C PRO A 96 15.19 14.42 2.53
N GLU A 97 15.06 13.34 1.74
CA GLU A 97 13.82 12.58 1.67
C GLU A 97 13.49 12.02 3.06
N PRO A 98 12.23 12.11 3.53
CA PRO A 98 11.82 11.48 4.78
C PRO A 98 12.04 9.96 4.71
N ASN A 99 12.45 9.38 5.83
CA ASN A 99 12.60 7.94 5.92
C ASN A 99 11.23 7.24 5.94
N PHE A 100 11.26 5.91 5.86
CA PHE A 100 10.06 5.09 5.80
C PHE A 100 9.15 5.31 7.02
N GLU A 101 9.73 5.33 8.22
CA GLU A 101 9.02 5.50 9.48
C GLU A 101 8.34 6.88 9.58
N GLU A 102 9.01 7.94 9.13
CA GLU A 102 8.47 9.29 9.05
C GLU A 102 7.26 9.37 8.12
N ILE A 103 7.34 8.75 6.94
CA ILE A 103 6.21 8.69 6.00
C ILE A 103 5.03 7.92 6.59
N ILE A 104 5.28 6.76 7.22
CA ILE A 104 4.24 5.95 7.84
C ILE A 104 3.57 6.71 8.99
N ALA A 105 4.34 7.42 9.83
CA ALA A 105 3.83 8.20 10.94
C ALA A 105 2.98 9.40 10.49
N ALA A 106 3.18 9.91 9.28
CA ALA A 106 2.42 11.02 8.72
C ALA A 106 1.03 10.62 8.17
N LEU A 107 0.75 9.32 8.02
CA LEU A 107 -0.53 8.84 7.53
C LEU A 107 -1.63 8.95 8.59
N GLU A 108 -2.85 9.25 8.15
CA GLU A 108 -4.02 9.11 9.02
C GLU A 108 -4.28 7.64 9.40
N PRO A 109 -5.00 7.38 10.51
CA PRO A 109 -5.36 6.03 10.90
C PRO A 109 -6.07 5.24 9.79
N ALA A 110 -5.60 4.01 9.58
CA ALA A 110 -6.12 3.04 8.63
C ALA A 110 -6.06 1.62 9.25
N ASP A 111 -6.81 0.69 8.67
CA ASP A 111 -6.87 -0.71 9.10
C ASP A 111 -5.70 -1.54 8.54
N LEU A 112 -5.16 -1.13 7.39
CA LEU A 112 -3.98 -1.71 6.75
C LEU A 112 -3.28 -0.67 5.86
N ILE A 113 -1.95 -0.69 5.85
CA ILE A 113 -1.12 0.12 4.94
C ILE A 113 -0.47 -0.78 3.89
N ILE A 114 -0.63 -0.45 2.61
CA ILE A 114 0.03 -1.16 1.49
C ILE A 114 1.13 -0.28 0.90
N VAL A 115 2.36 -0.79 0.87
CA VAL A 115 3.55 -0.06 0.44
C VAL A 115 4.05 -0.62 -0.89
N GLU A 116 3.96 0.15 -1.97
CA GLU A 116 4.62 -0.18 -3.24
C GLU A 116 6.04 0.40 -3.26
N GLY A 117 7.05 -0.46 -3.32
CA GLY A 117 8.46 -0.06 -3.31
C GLY A 117 9.14 -0.35 -1.98
N TYR A 118 10.01 0.57 -1.50
CA TYR A 118 10.83 0.42 -0.29
C TYR A 118 11.35 -1.02 -0.06
N LYS A 119 12.10 -1.57 -1.03
CA LYS A 119 12.51 -2.99 -1.00
C LYS A 119 13.21 -3.39 0.31
N SER A 120 14.02 -2.49 0.87
CA SER A 120 14.76 -2.68 2.11
C SER A 120 13.96 -2.43 3.39
N ALA A 121 12.69 -2.02 3.30
CA ALA A 121 11.89 -1.78 4.49
C ALA A 121 11.70 -3.09 5.29
N PRO A 122 11.78 -3.03 6.63
CA PRO A 122 11.67 -4.19 7.52
C PRO A 122 10.20 -4.60 7.76
N ILE A 123 9.44 -4.76 6.68
CA ILE A 123 8.02 -5.16 6.68
C ILE A 123 7.85 -6.45 5.88
N ALA A 124 6.80 -7.22 6.21
CA ALA A 124 6.37 -8.33 5.37
C ALA A 124 6.11 -7.85 3.94
N LYS A 125 6.40 -8.69 2.94
CA LYS A 125 6.20 -8.28 1.54
C LYS A 125 5.84 -9.43 0.60
N ILE A 126 5.06 -9.10 -0.43
CA ILE A 126 4.80 -9.97 -1.58
C ILE A 126 5.71 -9.54 -2.72
N GLU A 127 6.42 -10.49 -3.31
CA GLU A 127 7.23 -10.25 -4.50
C GLU A 127 6.41 -10.49 -5.78
N ALA A 128 6.22 -9.45 -6.59
CA ALA A 128 5.68 -9.57 -7.94
C ALA A 128 6.80 -9.86 -8.94
N ARG A 129 6.65 -10.94 -9.72
CA ARG A 129 7.55 -11.35 -10.80
C ARG A 129 6.79 -11.40 -12.12
N ARG A 130 7.47 -11.00 -13.20
CA ARG A 130 6.93 -11.08 -14.56
C ARG A 130 8.03 -11.43 -15.54
N VAL A 131 7.78 -12.28 -16.53
CA VAL A 131 8.78 -12.61 -17.59
C VAL A 131 9.32 -11.34 -18.25
N LYS A 132 8.44 -10.34 -18.45
CA LYS A 132 8.79 -9.05 -19.07
C LYS A 132 9.55 -8.06 -18.16
N SER A 133 9.92 -8.48 -16.95
CA SER A 133 10.68 -7.63 -16.02
C SER A 133 12.08 -7.39 -16.54
N LEU A 134 12.71 -6.27 -16.13
CA LEU A 134 14.09 -5.97 -16.54
C LEU A 134 15.13 -6.99 -16.06
N THR A 135 14.82 -7.70 -14.99
CA THR A 135 15.65 -8.78 -14.44
C THR A 135 14.76 -9.83 -13.80
N THR A 136 15.25 -11.06 -13.81
CA THR A 136 14.63 -12.24 -13.19
C THR A 136 15.28 -12.60 -11.86
N LYS A 137 16.25 -11.82 -11.37
CA LYS A 137 16.88 -12.06 -10.06
C LYS A 137 15.79 -12.09 -8.97
N PRO A 138 15.59 -13.21 -8.26
CA PRO A 138 14.63 -13.30 -7.16
C PRO A 138 14.97 -12.29 -6.05
N LEU A 139 14.01 -11.46 -5.63
CA LEU A 139 14.21 -10.63 -4.43
C LEU A 139 14.10 -11.47 -3.15
N ALA A 140 13.21 -12.48 -3.14
CA ALA A 140 13.02 -13.40 -2.03
C ALA A 140 14.28 -14.17 -1.61
N ASP A 141 15.25 -14.34 -2.52
CA ASP A 141 16.50 -15.01 -2.20
C ASP A 141 17.38 -14.16 -1.25
N ASP A 142 17.24 -12.84 -1.29
CA ASP A 142 18.04 -11.87 -0.52
C ASP A 142 17.24 -11.24 0.65
N ASP A 143 15.94 -11.52 0.75
CA ASP A 143 15.03 -10.81 1.65
C ASP A 143 14.09 -11.80 2.39
N PRO A 144 14.41 -12.13 3.65
CA PRO A 144 13.65 -13.12 4.42
C PRO A 144 12.25 -12.64 4.80
N LEU A 145 11.93 -11.36 4.59
CA LEU A 145 10.61 -10.81 4.86
C LEU A 145 9.64 -10.99 3.68
N VAL A 146 10.10 -11.56 2.56
CA VAL A 146 9.20 -12.00 1.48
C VAL A 146 8.40 -13.21 1.95
N ILE A 147 7.08 -13.05 2.06
CA ILE A 147 6.18 -14.08 2.58
C ILE A 147 5.46 -14.88 1.49
N GLY A 148 5.54 -14.41 0.24
CA GLY A 148 4.90 -15.04 -0.92
C GLY A 148 5.31 -14.38 -2.23
N ILE A 149 5.15 -15.11 -3.34
CA ILE A 149 5.52 -14.66 -4.67
C ILE A 149 4.29 -14.69 -5.58
N ALA A 150 4.02 -13.61 -6.30
CA ALA A 150 2.98 -13.54 -7.33
C ALA A 150 3.65 -13.45 -8.71
N THR A 151 3.35 -14.36 -9.64
CA THR A 151 4.10 -14.51 -10.89
C THR A 151 3.23 -14.92 -12.09
N ASP A 152 3.68 -14.62 -13.31
CA ASP A 152 3.03 -15.03 -14.58
C ASP A 152 3.71 -16.23 -15.27
N HIS A 153 4.65 -16.89 -14.58
CA HIS A 153 5.39 -18.03 -15.10
C HIS A 153 5.75 -18.99 -13.97
N ALA A 154 5.92 -20.27 -14.34
CA ALA A 154 6.31 -21.31 -13.41
C ALA A 154 7.69 -21.02 -12.79
N ILE A 155 7.77 -21.16 -11.47
CA ILE A 155 9.01 -21.01 -10.69
C ILE A 155 9.04 -22.05 -9.57
N ASP A 156 10.24 -22.37 -9.10
CA ASP A 156 10.40 -22.96 -7.78
C ASP A 156 10.33 -21.85 -6.72
N GLY A 157 9.30 -21.89 -5.87
CA GLY A 157 9.10 -20.94 -4.77
C GLY A 157 10.07 -21.12 -3.61
N LYS A 158 10.92 -22.16 -3.61
CA LYS A 158 11.90 -22.48 -2.55
C LYS A 158 11.27 -22.53 -1.15
N GLY A 159 10.03 -23.01 -1.07
CA GLY A 159 9.26 -23.13 0.17
C GLY A 159 8.36 -21.94 0.51
N LEU A 160 8.38 -20.86 -0.30
CA LEU A 160 7.38 -19.79 -0.24
C LEU A 160 6.12 -20.15 -1.05
N PRO A 161 4.92 -19.72 -0.62
CA PRO A 161 3.73 -19.77 -1.44
C PRO A 161 3.93 -19.00 -2.76
N VAL A 162 3.50 -19.62 -3.86
CA VAL A 162 3.55 -19.02 -5.20
C VAL A 162 2.12 -18.94 -5.74
N PHE A 163 1.74 -17.76 -6.20
CA PHE A 163 0.42 -17.46 -6.75
C PHE A 163 0.55 -16.98 -8.19
N ASP A 164 -0.53 -17.17 -8.96
CA ASP A 164 -0.71 -16.40 -10.17
C ASP A 164 -0.87 -14.90 -9.81
N LEU A 165 -0.39 -13.99 -10.65
CA LEU A 165 -0.54 -12.54 -10.44
C LEU A 165 -2.01 -12.11 -10.30
N ASP A 166 -2.94 -12.88 -10.89
CA ASP A 166 -4.36 -12.58 -10.90
C ASP A 166 -5.13 -13.25 -9.75
N ASP A 167 -4.49 -14.09 -8.94
CA ASP A 167 -5.08 -14.79 -7.79
C ASP A 167 -5.10 -13.90 -6.53
N ILE A 168 -5.78 -12.76 -6.66
CA ILE A 168 -5.77 -11.68 -5.67
C ILE A 168 -6.39 -12.10 -4.34
N GLU A 169 -7.45 -12.91 -4.38
CA GLU A 169 -8.13 -13.39 -3.17
C GLU A 169 -7.19 -14.28 -2.34
N ALA A 170 -6.47 -15.21 -2.98
CA ALA A 170 -5.52 -16.09 -2.28
C ALA A 170 -4.32 -15.31 -1.73
N ILE A 171 -3.84 -14.29 -2.45
CA ILE A 171 -2.77 -13.40 -1.96
C ILE A 171 -3.26 -12.59 -0.75
N ALA A 172 -4.48 -12.04 -0.80
CA ALA A 172 -5.07 -11.31 0.32
C ALA A 172 -5.27 -12.21 1.55
N ASP A 173 -5.70 -13.46 1.36
CA ASP A 173 -5.85 -14.44 2.44
C ASP A 173 -4.52 -14.79 3.11
N LEU A 174 -3.44 -14.93 2.31
CA LEU A 174 -2.09 -15.09 2.86
C LEU A 174 -1.71 -13.88 3.72
N ILE A 175 -1.95 -12.66 3.22
CA ILE A 175 -1.62 -11.42 3.93
C ILE A 175 -2.38 -11.34 5.27
N GLU A 176 -3.69 -11.58 5.29
CA GLU A 176 -4.48 -11.60 6.54
C GLU A 176 -3.96 -12.65 7.52
N ARG A 177 -3.67 -13.87 7.04
CA ARG A 177 -3.14 -14.94 7.89
C ARG A 177 -1.82 -14.56 8.55
N ILE A 178 -0.93 -13.87 7.84
CA ILE A 178 0.40 -13.49 8.34
C ILE A 178 0.34 -12.26 9.26
N LEU A 179 -0.48 -11.27 8.93
CA LEU A 179 -0.60 -10.04 9.71
C LEU A 179 -1.52 -10.19 10.93
N GLY A 180 -2.31 -11.27 10.98
CA GLY A 180 -3.33 -11.50 11.99
C GLY A 180 -4.64 -10.78 11.67
N PRO A 181 -5.65 -10.87 12.56
CA PRO A 181 -6.97 -10.31 12.32
C PRO A 181 -6.89 -8.81 12.01
N LEU A 182 -7.43 -8.40 10.86
CA LEU A 182 -7.52 -7.00 10.47
C LEU A 182 -8.83 -6.40 10.98
N PRO A 183 -8.81 -5.20 11.57
CA PRO A 183 -10.03 -4.52 12.00
C PRO A 183 -10.86 -4.20 10.75
N ARG A 184 -12.15 -4.53 10.81
CA ARG A 184 -13.11 -4.22 9.74
C ARG A 184 -14.05 -3.15 10.25
N GLN A 185 -14.45 -2.22 9.38
CA GLN A 185 -15.57 -1.38 9.72
C GLN A 185 -16.80 -2.27 9.90
N ALA A 186 -17.53 -2.09 11.00
CA ALA A 186 -18.83 -2.75 11.13
C ALA A 186 -19.70 -2.25 9.99
N ASN A 187 -20.10 -3.14 9.07
CA ASN A 187 -21.04 -2.79 8.00
C ASN A 187 -22.28 -2.17 8.65
N SER A 188 -22.47 -0.87 8.47
CA SER A 188 -23.70 -0.19 8.84
C SER A 188 -24.77 -0.56 7.81
N GLU A 189 -25.29 -1.78 7.87
CA GLU A 189 -26.51 -2.13 7.15
C GLU A 189 -27.74 -2.02 8.07
N SER A 190 -28.74 -1.29 7.55
CA SER A 190 -30.14 -1.16 7.97
C SER A 190 -30.50 -0.22 9.13
N SER A 191 -30.66 1.06 8.79
CA SER A 191 -31.86 1.84 9.18
C SER A 191 -32.23 2.87 8.10
N ALA A 192 -32.44 2.43 6.86
CA ALA A 192 -33.24 3.19 5.91
C ALA A 192 -34.72 2.84 6.15
N GLY A 193 -35.30 3.46 7.18
CA GLY A 193 -36.67 3.22 7.61
C GLY A 193 -37.20 4.41 8.41
N ALA A 194 -37.26 5.58 7.78
CA ALA A 194 -38.09 6.68 8.25
C ALA A 194 -38.66 7.41 7.04
N GLN A 195 -39.95 7.16 6.80
CA GLN A 195 -40.79 7.87 5.86
C GLN A 195 -40.77 9.36 6.20
N MET A 196 -40.36 10.22 5.26
CA MET A 196 -40.73 11.63 5.26
C MET A 196 -42.13 11.74 4.66
N GLN A 197 -43.09 12.09 5.51
CA GLN A 197 -44.35 12.71 5.10
C GLN A 197 -44.06 14.21 4.99
N ASP A 198 -44.26 14.78 3.80
CA ASP A 198 -44.33 16.22 3.59
C ASP A 198 -45.65 16.75 4.15
N PRO A 199 -45.68 17.90 4.86
CA PRO A 199 -46.89 18.67 5.03
C PRO A 199 -46.98 19.80 4.00
N GLU A 200 -48.22 20.04 3.55
CA GLU A 200 -48.69 21.19 2.76
C GLU A 200 -48.38 22.55 3.41
#